data_AF-A0A840U2P8-F1
#
_entry.id   AF-A0A840U2P8-F1
#
_cell.length_a   1.000
_cell.length_b   1.000
_cell.length_c   1.000
_cell.angle_alpha   90.00
_cell.angle_beta   90.00
_cell.angle_gamma   90.00
#
_symmetry.space_group_name_H-M   'P 1'
#
loop_
_entity.id
_entity.type
_entity.pdbx_description
1 polymer ?
#
loop_
_entity_poly.entity_id
_entity_poly.type
_entity_poly.pdbx_seq_one_letter_code
_entity_poly.pdbx_strand_id
1 'polypeptide(L)'
;MRHTPLRKYLCNCFLLTLPVMAWNIFLTPKLPAAFQPAIFSDKIPALITYGETIARLLVFLLAALMPLHILTHRQRMGLYVYTVGVVVYGLSWIPLLYFPASTWSTSLLGFMAPAYTPLGWLVGMALVGRSFYFQVPYRPGYFIFVSVVFLIFHNLHTFLVYVRIH
;
A
#
# COMPACT_ATOMS: atom_id res chain seq x y z
N MET A 1 -7.22 33.89 5.98
CA MET A 1 -8.10 32.76 6.34
C MET A 1 -7.54 32.07 7.58
N ARG A 2 -8.25 32.10 8.71
CA ARG A 2 -7.78 31.52 9.98
C ARG A 2 -7.59 30.01 9.83
N HIS A 3 -6.35 29.53 9.93
CA HIS A 3 -6.07 28.10 10.06
C HIS A 3 -6.57 27.65 11.43
N THR A 4 -7.72 27.00 11.50
CA THR A 4 -8.13 26.27 12.70
C THR A 4 -7.09 25.17 12.96
N PRO A 5 -6.53 25.04 14.18
CA PRO A 5 -5.45 24.10 14.49
C PRO A 5 -5.80 22.65 14.12
N LEU A 6 -7.08 22.26 14.20
CA LEU A 6 -7.57 20.95 13.78
C LEU A 6 -7.29 20.63 12.30
N ARG A 7 -7.47 21.60 11.39
CA ARG A 7 -7.32 21.40 9.94
C ARG A 7 -5.88 21.04 9.58
N LYS A 8 -4.91 21.49 10.38
CA LYS A 8 -3.49 21.16 10.20
C LYS A 8 -3.21 19.68 10.41
N TYR A 9 -3.90 19.02 11.35
CA TYR A 9 -3.70 17.59 11.64
C TYR A 9 -4.51 16.67 10.72
N LEU A 10 -5.60 17.19 10.14
CA LEU A 10 -6.41 16.45 9.17
C LEU A 10 -5.75 16.32 7.79
N CYS A 11 -4.85 17.23 7.40
CA CYS A 11 -4.14 17.21 6.12
C CYS A 11 -2.80 16.46 6.21
N ASN A 12 -2.85 15.15 6.38
CA ASN A 12 -1.67 14.27 6.45
C ASN A 12 -1.59 13.30 5.27
N CYS A 13 -0.45 12.61 5.14
CA CYS A 13 -0.21 11.66 4.05
C CYS A 13 -1.08 10.40 4.18
N PHE A 14 -1.72 10.13 5.32
CA PHE A 14 -2.73 9.07 5.43
C PHE A 14 -3.94 9.33 4.52
N LEU A 15 -4.23 10.58 4.16
CA LEU A 15 -5.24 10.86 3.12
C LEU A 15 -4.91 10.18 1.78
N LEU A 16 -3.62 9.98 1.48
CA LEU A 16 -3.17 9.28 0.27
C LEU A 16 -3.39 7.76 0.34
N THR A 17 -3.71 7.18 1.50
CA THR A 17 -4.07 5.75 1.56
C THR A 17 -5.55 5.53 1.28
N LEU A 18 -6.40 6.56 1.46
CA LEU A 18 -7.86 6.43 1.32
C LEU A 18 -8.33 5.93 -0.06
N PRO A 19 -7.80 6.42 -1.21
CA PRO A 19 -8.22 5.90 -2.51
C PRO A 19 -7.89 4.41 -2.67
N VAL A 20 -6.72 3.99 -2.19
CA VAL A 20 -6.27 2.59 -2.20
C VAL A 20 -7.16 1.74 -1.29
N MET A 21 -7.49 2.21 -0.10
CA MET A 21 -8.38 1.51 0.83
C MET A 21 -9.79 1.37 0.27
N ALA A 22 -10.34 2.43 -0.33
CA ALA A 22 -11.65 2.39 -0.96
C ALA A 22 -11.67 1.35 -2.09
N TRP A 23 -10.66 1.38 -2.96
CA TRP A 23 -10.48 0.39 -4.03
C TRP A 23 -10.50 -1.04 -3.49
N ASN A 24 -9.73 -1.30 -2.42
CA ASN A 24 -9.64 -2.62 -1.81
C ASN A 24 -10.98 -3.06 -1.22
N ILE A 25 -11.68 -2.19 -0.49
CA ILE A 25 -12.97 -2.52 0.12
C ILE A 25 -14.01 -2.88 -0.96
N PHE A 26 -14.06 -2.13 -2.06
CA PHE A 26 -15.06 -2.35 -3.11
C PHE A 26 -14.77 -3.57 -3.99
N LEU A 27 -13.50 -3.93 -4.20
CA LEU A 27 -13.12 -4.98 -5.16
C LEU A 27 -12.72 -6.30 -4.51
N THR A 28 -12.26 -6.32 -3.26
CA THR A 28 -11.83 -7.58 -2.60
C THR A 28 -12.94 -8.64 -2.60
N PRO A 29 -14.22 -8.32 -2.33
CA PRO A 29 -15.29 -9.30 -2.38
C PRO A 29 -15.54 -9.91 -3.78
N LYS A 30 -15.06 -9.24 -4.83
CA LYS A 30 -15.22 -9.67 -6.23
C LYS A 30 -14.02 -10.46 -6.75
N LEU A 31 -12.91 -10.50 -6.00
CA LEU A 31 -11.72 -11.25 -6.40
C LEU A 31 -11.96 -12.77 -6.32
N PRO A 32 -11.16 -13.56 -7.05
CA PRO A 32 -11.21 -15.01 -7.01
C PRO A 32 -11.08 -15.59 -5.59
N ALA A 33 -11.55 -16.82 -5.40
CA ALA A 33 -11.53 -17.52 -4.11
C ALA A 33 -10.17 -17.46 -3.40
N ALA A 34 -9.06 -17.51 -4.14
CA ALA A 34 -7.70 -17.39 -3.63
C ALA A 34 -7.44 -16.14 -2.76
N PHE A 35 -8.14 -15.03 -3.03
CA PHE A 35 -8.01 -13.76 -2.31
C PHE A 35 -9.07 -13.59 -1.21
N GLN A 36 -9.99 -14.54 -1.06
CA GLN A 36 -10.98 -14.49 0.01
C GLN A 36 -10.33 -14.87 1.34
N PRO A 37 -10.72 -14.24 2.48
CA PRO A 37 -10.04 -14.43 3.76
C PRO A 37 -9.88 -15.90 4.20
N ALA A 38 -10.88 -16.73 3.89
CA ALA A 38 -10.88 -18.16 4.22
C ALA A 38 -9.74 -18.95 3.55
N ILE A 39 -9.30 -18.53 2.36
CA ILE A 39 -8.21 -19.18 1.62
C ILE A 39 -6.92 -18.35 1.77
N PHE A 40 -6.99 -17.03 1.63
CA PHE A 40 -5.82 -16.16 1.66
C PHE A 40 -5.04 -16.30 2.97
N SER A 41 -5.71 -16.41 4.10
CA SER A 41 -5.06 -16.54 5.42
C SER A 41 -4.86 -17.98 5.90
N ASP A 42 -5.29 -18.99 5.14
CA ASP A 42 -5.18 -20.39 5.56
C ASP A 42 -3.72 -20.85 5.64
N LYS A 43 -3.31 -21.50 6.73
CA LYS A 43 -1.96 -22.09 6.90
C LYS A 43 -0.79 -21.14 6.62
N ILE A 44 -0.98 -19.82 6.72
CA ILE A 44 0.12 -18.85 6.59
C ILE A 44 0.86 -18.76 7.94
N PRO A 45 2.20 -18.87 7.96
CA PRO A 45 2.97 -18.77 9.19
C PRO A 45 2.67 -17.50 9.98
N ALA A 46 2.49 -17.64 11.30
CA ALA A 46 2.15 -16.52 12.19
C ALA A 46 3.15 -15.35 12.08
N LEU A 47 4.43 -15.64 11.89
CA LEU A 47 5.46 -14.62 11.69
C LEU A 47 5.17 -13.71 10.49
N ILE A 48 4.67 -14.27 9.39
CA ILE A 48 4.37 -13.53 8.17
C ILE A 48 3.09 -12.72 8.35
N THR A 49 2.04 -13.36 8.88
CA THR A 49 0.74 -12.70 9.12
C THR A 49 0.87 -11.52 10.08
N TYR A 50 1.54 -11.72 11.23
CA TYR A 50 1.75 -10.64 12.20
C TYR A 50 2.77 -9.63 11.70
N GLY A 51 3.86 -10.06 11.05
CA GLY A 51 4.86 -9.17 10.46
C GLY A 51 4.25 -8.21 9.45
N GLU A 52 3.42 -8.72 8.55
CA GLU A 52 2.69 -7.90 7.57
C GLU A 52 1.73 -6.93 8.25
N THR A 53 0.93 -7.41 9.21
CA THR A 53 -0.10 -6.59 9.87
C THR A 53 0.53 -5.46 10.66
N ILE A 54 1.58 -5.75 11.45
CA ILE A 54 2.31 -4.75 12.23
C ILE A 54 2.97 -3.75 11.30
N ALA A 55 3.67 -4.20 10.26
CA ALA A 55 4.33 -3.31 9.31
C ALA A 55 3.31 -2.41 8.59
N ARG A 56 2.15 -2.95 8.19
CA ARG A 56 1.05 -2.18 7.58
C ARG A 56 0.51 -1.10 8.53
N LEU A 57 0.27 -1.45 9.79
CA LEU A 57 -0.17 -0.49 10.81
C LEU A 57 0.86 0.61 11.01
N LEU A 58 2.15 0.27 11.02
CA LEU A 58 3.23 1.25 11.14
C LEU A 58 3.32 2.17 9.91
N VAL A 59 3.14 1.65 8.68
CA VAL A 59 3.04 2.48 7.46
C VAL A 59 1.92 3.50 7.61
N PHE A 60 0.73 3.07 8.03
CA PHE A 60 -0.42 3.95 8.22
C PHE A 60 -0.21 4.99 9.32
N LEU A 61 0.37 4.56 10.45
CA LEU A 61 0.72 5.46 11.54
C LEU A 61 1.70 6.54 11.07
N LEU A 62 2.79 6.14 10.41
CA LEU A 62 3.78 7.09 9.89
C LEU A 62 3.17 8.04 8.87
N ALA A 63 2.33 7.54 7.97
CA ALA A 63 1.62 8.37 7.00
C ALA A 63 0.70 9.40 7.69
N ALA A 64 0.04 9.03 8.78
CA ALA A 64 -0.80 9.94 9.57
C ALA A 64 0.02 11.02 10.30
N LEU A 65 1.25 10.68 10.70
CA LEU A 65 2.18 11.60 11.36
C LEU A 65 2.92 12.53 10.38
N MET A 66 2.90 12.22 9.08
CA MET A 66 3.53 13.00 8.02
C MET A 66 2.53 14.04 7.45
N PRO A 67 2.78 15.36 7.59
CA PRO A 67 1.95 16.39 7.00
C PRO A 67 2.00 16.33 5.47
N LEU A 68 0.84 16.55 4.84
CA LEU A 68 0.72 16.61 3.40
C LEU A 68 0.92 18.05 2.93
N HIS A 69 2.13 18.37 2.49
CA HIS A 69 2.45 19.66 1.88
C HIS A 69 2.98 19.44 0.45
N ILE A 70 2.55 20.28 -0.50
CA ILE A 70 2.98 20.22 -1.91
C ILE A 70 3.66 21.54 -2.27
N LEU A 71 4.79 21.82 -1.62
CA LEU A 71 5.50 23.09 -1.78
C LEU A 71 6.68 22.97 -2.72
N THR A 72 7.37 21.82 -2.71
CA THR A 72 8.62 21.62 -3.45
C THR A 72 8.45 20.78 -4.71
N HIS A 73 9.36 20.94 -5.67
CA HIS A 73 9.38 20.13 -6.91
C HIS A 73 9.36 18.62 -6.61
N ARG A 74 10.16 18.16 -5.63
CA ARG A 74 10.19 16.75 -5.20
C ARG A 74 8.83 16.25 -4.71
N GLN A 75 8.06 17.07 -4.01
CA GLN A 75 6.73 16.68 -3.51
C GLN A 75 5.70 16.59 -4.64
N ARG A 76 5.78 17.49 -5.63
CA ARG A 76 4.96 17.41 -6.85
C ARG A 76 5.27 16.14 -7.64
N MET A 77 6.56 15.84 -7.82
CA MET A 77 7.01 14.59 -8.42
C MET A 77 6.55 13.37 -7.61
N GLY A 78 6.64 13.43 -6.28
CA GLY A 78 6.14 12.38 -5.39
C GLY A 78 4.64 12.13 -5.57
N LEU A 79 3.84 13.19 -5.72
CA LEU A 79 2.42 13.06 -6.00
C LEU A 79 2.15 12.44 -7.38
N TYR A 80 2.92 12.83 -8.41
CA TYR A 80 2.82 12.21 -9.74
C TYR A 80 3.13 10.71 -9.68
N VAL A 81 4.25 10.33 -9.04
CA VAL A 81 4.64 8.93 -8.85
C VAL A 81 3.58 8.18 -8.05
N TYR A 82 3.02 8.80 -7.00
CA TYR A 82 1.91 8.25 -6.23
C TYR A 82 0.70 7.97 -7.12
N THR A 83 0.25 8.95 -7.92
CA THR A 83 -0.92 8.81 -8.79
C THR A 83 -0.72 7.70 -9.82
N VAL A 84 0.43 7.67 -10.48
CA VAL A 84 0.77 6.59 -11.42
C VAL A 84 0.78 5.23 -10.70
N GLY A 85 1.38 5.16 -9.51
CA GLY A 85 1.40 3.95 -8.69
C GLY A 85 0.01 3.46 -8.29
N VAL A 86 -0.91 4.35 -7.90
CA VAL A 86 -2.30 3.99 -7.58
C VAL A 86 -3.04 3.48 -8.81
N VAL A 87 -2.85 4.11 -9.98
CA VAL A 87 -3.46 3.63 -11.23
C VAL A 87 -2.93 2.26 -11.60
N VAL A 88 -1.61 2.05 -11.58
CA VAL A 88 -0.99 0.74 -11.87
C VAL A 88 -1.48 -0.32 -10.88
N TYR A 89 -1.55 0.01 -9.60
CA TYR A 89 -2.14 -0.85 -8.57
C TYR A 89 -3.58 -1.22 -8.91
N GLY A 90 -4.43 -0.26 -9.23
CA GLY A 90 -5.83 -0.53 -9.57
C GLY A 90 -5.97 -1.40 -10.82
N LEU A 91 -5.17 -1.12 -11.85
CA LEU A 91 -5.14 -1.90 -13.09
C LEU A 91 -4.67 -3.35 -12.87
N SER A 92 -3.80 -3.60 -11.88
CA SER A 92 -3.33 -4.96 -11.58
C SER A 92 -4.44 -5.91 -11.14
N TRP A 93 -5.57 -5.39 -10.64
CA TRP A 93 -6.71 -6.19 -10.22
C TRP A 93 -7.60 -6.61 -11.39
N ILE A 94 -7.60 -5.86 -12.49
CA ILE A 94 -8.55 -6.04 -13.60
C ILE A 94 -8.43 -7.43 -14.24
N PRO A 95 -7.23 -7.95 -14.56
CA PRO A 95 -7.11 -9.32 -15.09
C PRO A 95 -7.60 -10.39 -14.11
N LEU A 96 -7.37 -10.21 -12.81
CA LEU A 96 -7.78 -11.15 -11.77
C LEU A 96 -9.31 -11.16 -11.59
N LEU A 97 -9.97 -10.02 -11.80
CA LEU A 97 -11.43 -9.90 -11.70
C LEU A 97 -12.15 -10.49 -12.91
N TYR A 98 -11.72 -10.13 -14.12
CA TYR A 98 -12.47 -10.47 -15.35
C TYR A 98 -11.94 -11.72 -16.06
N PHE A 99 -10.66 -12.06 -15.87
CA PHE A 99 -10.01 -13.18 -16.54
C PHE A 99 -9.18 -14.03 -15.56
N PRO A 100 -9.79 -14.57 -14.49
CA PRO A 100 -9.06 -15.29 -13.43
C PRO A 100 -8.36 -16.56 -13.91
N ALA A 101 -8.86 -17.20 -14.96
CA ALA A 101 -8.25 -18.39 -15.57
C ALA A 101 -7.25 -18.07 -16.70
N SER A 102 -6.97 -16.79 -16.97
CA SER A 102 -5.99 -16.41 -18.01
C SER A 102 -4.58 -16.79 -17.61
N THR A 103 -3.70 -16.99 -18.60
CA THR A 103 -2.27 -17.25 -18.39
C THR A 103 -1.58 -16.17 -17.58
N TRP A 104 -2.06 -14.92 -17.67
CA TRP A 104 -1.58 -13.84 -16.81
C TRP A 104 -1.97 -14.08 -15.35
N SER A 105 -3.27 -14.24 -15.08
CA SER A 105 -3.83 -14.38 -13.73
C SER A 105 -3.37 -15.64 -12.99
N THR A 106 -3.06 -16.71 -13.72
CA THR A 106 -2.49 -17.96 -13.17
C THR A 106 -0.98 -17.98 -13.14
N SER A 107 -0.29 -17.00 -13.76
CA SER A 107 1.16 -16.85 -13.60
C SER A 107 1.50 -16.23 -12.24
N LEU A 108 2.69 -16.56 -11.73
CA LEU A 108 3.20 -15.99 -10.50
C LEU A 108 3.18 -14.46 -10.50
N LEU A 109 3.63 -13.84 -11.61
CA LEU A 109 3.70 -12.39 -11.73
C LEU A 109 2.31 -11.74 -11.75
N GLY A 110 1.37 -12.29 -12.53
CA GLY A 110 0.03 -11.71 -12.60
C GLY A 110 -0.77 -11.92 -11.32
N PHE A 111 -0.66 -13.08 -10.69
CA PHE A 111 -1.28 -13.36 -9.40
C PHE A 111 -0.77 -12.43 -8.29
N MET A 112 0.55 -12.21 -8.24
CA MET A 112 1.18 -11.32 -7.25
C MET A 112 1.09 -9.84 -7.60
N ALA A 113 0.54 -9.46 -8.75
CA ALA A 113 0.55 -8.06 -9.19
C ALA A 113 -0.06 -7.08 -8.18
N PRO A 114 -1.19 -7.38 -7.52
CA PRO A 114 -1.70 -6.55 -6.42
C PRO A 114 -0.77 -6.44 -5.20
N ALA A 115 0.17 -7.37 -5.01
CA ALA A 115 1.04 -7.40 -3.83
C ALA A 115 2.34 -6.60 -4.01
N TYR A 116 2.93 -6.57 -5.23
CA TYR A 116 4.16 -5.79 -5.47
C TYR A 116 3.89 -4.38 -5.99
N THR A 117 2.78 -4.14 -6.70
CA THR A 117 2.44 -2.81 -7.23
C THR A 117 2.25 -1.71 -6.17
N PRO A 118 1.93 -2.01 -4.88
CA PRO A 118 1.97 -1.02 -3.82
C PRO A 118 3.29 -0.26 -3.67
N LEU A 119 4.40 -0.84 -4.14
CA LEU A 119 5.69 -0.16 -4.22
C LEU A 119 5.57 1.22 -4.88
N GLY A 120 4.82 1.34 -5.98
CA GLY A 120 4.70 2.60 -6.72
C GLY A 120 4.10 3.72 -5.88
N TRP A 121 2.95 3.48 -5.25
CA TRP A 121 2.29 4.52 -4.46
C TRP A 121 2.99 4.77 -3.12
N LEU A 122 3.66 3.76 -2.53
CA LEU A 122 4.49 3.94 -1.33
C LEU A 122 5.73 4.80 -1.61
N VAL A 123 6.40 4.61 -2.76
CA VAL A 123 7.51 5.47 -3.18
C VAL A 123 7.03 6.91 -3.38
N GLY A 124 5.87 7.10 -4.01
CA GLY A 124 5.27 8.42 -4.14
C GLY A 124 5.02 9.10 -2.78
N MET A 125 4.44 8.39 -1.82
CA MET A 125 4.24 8.89 -0.46
C MET A 125 5.56 9.24 0.26
N ALA A 126 6.59 8.41 0.10
CA ALA A 126 7.92 8.65 0.67
C ALA A 126 8.59 9.93 0.12
N LEU A 127 8.28 10.31 -1.13
CA LEU A 127 8.77 11.54 -1.74
C LEU A 127 7.98 12.79 -1.31
N VAL A 128 6.71 12.62 -0.94
CA VAL A 128 5.82 13.70 -0.48
C VAL A 128 6.14 14.11 0.96
N GLY A 129 6.34 13.14 1.87
CA GLY A 129 6.63 13.44 3.26
C GLY A 129 8.02 14.04 3.48
N ARG A 130 8.08 15.11 4.27
CA ARG A 130 9.33 15.83 4.57
C ARG A 130 9.55 16.18 6.04
N SER A 131 8.55 15.99 6.88
CA SER A 131 8.64 16.24 8.32
C SER A 131 7.64 15.35 9.05
N PHE A 132 7.71 15.33 10.38
CA PHE A 132 6.59 14.92 11.21
C PHE A 132 5.87 16.16 11.75
N TYR A 133 4.67 15.99 12.31
CA TYR A 133 4.00 17.07 13.05
C TYR A 133 4.72 17.48 14.34
N PHE A 134 5.47 16.54 14.95
CA PHE A 134 6.21 16.75 16.18
C PHE A 134 7.66 17.13 15.89
N GLN A 135 8.36 17.72 16.87
CA GLN A 135 9.75 18.19 16.75
C GLN A 135 10.80 17.04 16.74
N VAL A 136 10.44 15.87 16.22
CA VAL A 136 11.37 14.76 16.01
C VAL A 136 12.06 14.94 14.66
N PRO A 137 13.39 14.79 14.56
CA PRO A 137 14.09 14.90 13.29
C PRO A 137 13.57 13.85 12.31
N TYR A 138 12.84 14.32 11.30
CA TYR A 138 12.32 13.45 10.26
C TYR A 138 13.45 12.99 9.34
N ARG A 139 13.53 11.67 9.15
CA ARG A 139 14.33 11.07 8.09
C ARG A 139 13.38 10.28 7.18
N PRO A 140 13.34 10.57 5.86
CA PRO A 140 12.55 9.79 4.90
C PRO A 140 12.80 8.28 5.00
N GLY A 141 14.02 7.89 5.42
CA GLY A 141 14.42 6.51 5.67
C GLY A 141 13.51 5.75 6.63
N TYR A 142 12.87 6.39 7.62
CA TYR A 142 11.95 5.69 8.53
C TYR A 142 10.73 5.14 7.79
N PHE A 143 10.08 5.99 6.99
CA PHE A 143 8.93 5.57 6.20
C PHE A 143 9.34 4.57 5.11
N ILE A 144 10.47 4.79 4.44
CA ILE A 144 10.99 3.87 3.43
C ILE A 144 11.27 2.49 4.04
N PHE A 145 11.98 2.42 5.18
CA PHE A 145 12.31 1.17 5.85
C PHE A 145 11.06 0.38 6.21
N VAL A 146 10.10 1.02 6.88
CA VAL A 146 8.85 0.35 7.28
C VAL A 146 8.04 -0.08 6.04
N SER A 147 8.02 0.72 4.98
CA SER A 147 7.37 0.36 3.72
C SER A 147 8.02 -0.84 3.04
N VAL A 148 9.35 -0.94 3.05
CA VAL A 148 10.09 -2.08 2.51
C VAL A 148 9.79 -3.34 3.32
N VAL A 149 9.81 -3.25 4.65
CA VAL A 149 9.46 -4.39 5.53
C VAL A 149 8.02 -4.86 5.26
N PHE A 150 7.07 -3.92 5.15
CA PHE A 150 5.69 -4.24 4.78
C PHE A 150 5.62 -4.95 3.43
N LEU A 151 6.27 -4.42 2.39
CA LEU A 151 6.28 -5.02 1.06
C LEU A 151 6.87 -6.43 1.07
N ILE A 152 7.96 -6.68 1.81
CA ILE A 152 8.56 -8.02 1.93
C ILE A 152 7.53 -9.01 2.49
N PHE A 153 6.92 -8.69 3.64
CA PHE A 153 5.93 -9.58 4.25
C PHE A 153 4.69 -9.76 3.37
N HIS A 154 4.18 -8.69 2.78
CA HIS A 154 2.98 -8.71 1.94
C HIS A 154 3.18 -9.54 0.65
N ASN A 155 4.35 -9.40 0.02
CA ASN A 155 4.69 -10.20 -1.15
C ASN A 155 4.96 -11.65 -0.79
N LEU A 156 5.64 -11.92 0.35
CA LEU A 156 5.88 -13.28 0.81
C LEU A 156 4.58 -14.00 1.16
N HIS A 157 3.63 -13.32 1.82
CA HIS A 157 2.30 -13.86 2.10
C HIS A 157 1.60 -14.29 0.80
N THR A 158 1.53 -13.38 -0.18
CA THR A 158 0.86 -13.66 -1.47
C THR A 158 1.58 -14.76 -2.25
N PHE A 159 2.92 -14.81 -2.19
CA PHE A 159 3.72 -15.88 -2.77
C PHE A 159 3.40 -17.26 -2.15
N LEU A 160 3.31 -17.34 -0.83
CA LEU A 160 2.96 -18.59 -0.15
C LEU A 160 1.54 -19.04 -0.48
N VAL A 161 0.60 -18.11 -0.62
CA VAL A 161 -0.74 -18.42 -1.11
C VAL A 161 -0.66 -19.00 -2.52
N TYR A 162 0.11 -18.38 -3.43
CA TYR A 162 0.27 -18.86 -4.80
C TYR A 162 0.82 -20.30 -4.86
N VAL A 163 1.93 -20.57 -4.17
CA VAL A 163 2.58 -21.90 -4.15
C VAL A 163 1.70 -22.99 -3.52
N ARG A 164 0.78 -22.59 -2.64
CA ARG A 164 -0.13 -23.54 -1.99
C ARG A 164 -1.30 -23.92 -2.89
N ILE A 165 -1.74 -23.02 -3.79
CA ILE A 165 -2.96 -23.21 -4.60
C ILE A 165 -2.68 -23.60 -6.06
N HIS A 166 -1.45 -23.39 -6.56
CA HIS A 166 -0.99 -23.80 -7.90
C HIS A 166 0.14 -24.82 -7.77
#